data_AF-U5WXU4-F1
#
_entry.id   AF-U5WXU4-F1
#
_cell.length_a   1.000
_cell.length_b   1.000
_cell.length_c   1.000
_cell.angle_alpha   90.00
_cell.angle_beta   90.00
_cell.angle_gamma   90.00
#
_symmetry.space_group_name_H-M   'P 1'
#
loop_
_entity.id
_entity.type
_entity.pdbx_description
1 polymer ?
#
loop_
_entity_poly.entity_id
_entity_poly.type
_entity_poly.pdbx_seq_one_letter_code
_entity_poly.pdbx_strand_id
1 'polypeptide(L)'
;MDTPRVAASLAKGAARQNERGNGDAWTWGSGPVVAAWPTERTLQRCVPMAIDQTLIVLDWNSRPPFEGWAAATGAYNAATDKSTPLLDRALHDEFVGMLEWDRELVGSARTGRDRGLPQAHLRALRAAGLDEDFVVTYAIALGYTGDLKRLREHYRAASP
;
A
#
# COMPACT_ATOMS: atom_id res chain seq x y z
N MET A 1 -15.06 -13.86 -15.95
CA MET A 1 -14.26 -13.26 -17.04
C MET A 1 -12.86 -13.83 -16.92
N ASP A 2 -12.30 -14.27 -18.04
CA ASP A 2 -11.06 -15.04 -18.07
C ASP A 2 -9.84 -14.19 -17.70
N THR A 3 -9.08 -14.67 -16.72
CA THR A 3 -7.75 -14.14 -16.39
C THR A 3 -6.88 -14.16 -17.66
N PRO A 4 -6.27 -13.04 -18.08
CA PRO A 4 -5.41 -13.01 -19.27
C PRO A 4 -4.36 -14.13 -19.23
N ARG A 5 -4.12 -14.81 -20.35
CA ARG A 5 -3.20 -15.98 -20.42
C ARG A 5 -1.80 -15.71 -19.83
N VAL A 6 -1.32 -14.48 -19.92
CA VAL A 6 -0.04 -14.03 -19.33
C VAL A 6 -0.09 -14.03 -17.80
N ALA A 7 -1.18 -13.53 -17.21
CA ALA A 7 -1.42 -13.57 -15.77
C ALA A 7 -1.59 -15.01 -15.25
N ALA A 8 -2.18 -15.92 -16.04
CA ALA A 8 -2.25 -17.34 -15.69
C ALA A 8 -0.88 -18.04 -15.70
N SER A 9 0.04 -17.62 -16.58
CA SER A 9 1.41 -18.14 -16.67
C SER A 9 2.30 -17.63 -15.55
N LEU A 10 2.24 -16.33 -15.24
CA LEU A 10 2.94 -15.70 -14.12
C LEU A 10 2.46 -16.19 -12.74
N ALA A 11 1.19 -16.61 -12.65
CA ALA A 11 0.58 -17.11 -11.43
C ALA A 11 0.69 -18.64 -11.26
N LYS A 12 1.52 -19.33 -12.06
CA LYS A 12 1.74 -20.79 -11.91
C LYS A 12 2.66 -21.05 -10.72
N GLY A 13 2.10 -21.58 -9.63
CA GLY A 13 2.81 -21.80 -8.37
C GLY A 13 2.76 -20.63 -7.38
N ALA A 14 2.05 -19.55 -7.71
CA ALA A 14 1.91 -18.37 -6.85
C ALA A 14 0.82 -18.54 -5.79
N ALA A 15 1.08 -18.02 -4.58
CA ALA A 15 0.04 -17.83 -3.58
C ALA A 15 -0.93 -16.74 -4.06
N ARG A 16 -2.24 -17.05 -4.07
CA ARG A 16 -3.30 -16.12 -4.53
C ARG A 16 -4.12 -15.65 -3.33
N GLN A 17 -4.28 -14.34 -3.20
CA GLN A 17 -5.16 -13.72 -2.20
C GLN A 17 -6.34 -13.02 -2.89
N ASN A 18 -7.56 -13.24 -2.38
CA ASN A 18 -8.77 -12.52 -2.77
C ASN A 18 -9.53 -12.04 -1.52
N GLU A 19 -10.52 -11.15 -1.70
CA GLU A 19 -11.29 -10.55 -0.60
C GLU A 19 -11.98 -11.56 0.33
N ARG A 20 -12.31 -12.76 -0.18
CA ARG A 20 -13.04 -13.79 0.58
C ARG A 20 -12.14 -14.61 1.49
N GLY A 21 -10.81 -14.45 1.42
CA GLY A 21 -9.87 -15.31 2.16
C GLY A 21 -9.90 -16.78 1.75
N ASN A 22 -10.67 -17.14 0.71
CA ASN A 22 -10.80 -18.50 0.21
C ASN A 22 -9.83 -18.70 -0.96
N GLY A 23 -8.60 -18.99 -0.59
CA GLY A 23 -7.66 -19.79 -1.38
C GLY A 23 -7.10 -20.84 -0.43
N ASP A 24 -7.33 -22.10 -0.73
CA ASP A 24 -6.99 -23.24 0.12
C ASP A 24 -5.55 -23.20 0.65
N ALA A 25 -5.43 -23.55 1.93
CA ALA A 25 -4.25 -23.97 2.68
C ALA A 25 -2.86 -23.69 2.06
N TRP A 26 -2.24 -22.65 2.60
CA TRP A 26 -0.82 -22.49 2.89
C TRP A 26 0.08 -23.71 2.62
N THR A 27 0.93 -23.57 1.60
CA THR A 27 2.32 -23.99 1.68
C THR A 27 3.18 -22.79 1.31
N TRP A 28 4.16 -22.45 2.16
CA TRP A 28 5.15 -21.42 1.89
C TRP A 28 6.01 -21.86 0.71
N GLY A 29 5.50 -21.66 -0.50
CA GLY A 29 6.26 -21.89 -1.73
C GLY A 29 7.25 -20.76 -1.95
N SER A 30 8.42 -21.07 -2.50
CA SER A 30 9.47 -20.12 -2.87
C SER A 30 9.13 -19.26 -4.11
N GLY A 31 7.85 -19.19 -4.49
CA GLY A 31 7.38 -18.52 -5.71
C GLY A 31 6.93 -17.09 -5.47
N PRO A 32 6.54 -16.35 -6.52
CA PRO A 32 6.00 -15.00 -6.37
C PRO A 32 4.67 -15.00 -5.62
N VAL A 33 4.41 -13.92 -4.88
CA VAL A 33 3.09 -13.61 -4.31
C VAL A 33 2.26 -12.89 -5.37
N VAL A 34 1.03 -13.34 -5.65
CA VAL A 34 0.16 -12.69 -6.66
C VAL A 34 -1.08 -12.11 -6.01
N ALA A 35 -1.23 -10.80 -6.12
CA ALA A 35 -2.41 -10.06 -5.70
C ALA A 35 -3.23 -9.68 -6.95
N ALA A 36 -4.32 -10.41 -7.20
CA ALA A 36 -5.18 -10.17 -8.36
C ALA A 36 -6.41 -9.33 -7.96
N TRP A 37 -6.59 -8.20 -8.64
CA TRP A 37 -7.64 -7.21 -8.37
C TRP A 37 -7.70 -6.83 -6.88
N PRO A 38 -6.58 -6.35 -6.30
CA PRO A 38 -6.48 -6.19 -4.87
C PRO A 38 -7.34 -5.03 -4.35
N THR A 39 -7.79 -5.16 -3.11
CA THR A 39 -8.13 -4.02 -2.26
C THR A 39 -6.91 -3.61 -1.44
N GLU A 40 -6.99 -2.46 -0.78
CA GLU A 40 -5.98 -2.03 0.20
C GLU A 40 -5.71 -3.12 1.24
N ARG A 41 -6.75 -3.76 1.76
CA ARG A 41 -6.63 -4.85 2.75
C ARG A 41 -5.97 -6.09 2.16
N THR A 42 -6.22 -6.41 0.89
CA THR A 42 -5.52 -7.49 0.19
C THR A 42 -4.03 -7.17 0.10
N LEU A 43 -3.69 -5.96 -0.35
CA LEU A 43 -2.30 -5.56 -0.54
C LEU A 43 -1.53 -5.47 0.80
N GLN A 44 -2.18 -4.95 1.85
CA GLN A 44 -1.66 -4.90 3.22
C GLN A 44 -1.29 -6.30 3.77
N ARG A 45 -1.98 -7.36 3.32
CA ARG A 45 -1.63 -8.75 3.66
C ARG A 45 -0.52 -9.32 2.78
N CYS A 46 -0.51 -8.97 1.49
CA CYS A 46 0.46 -9.51 0.54
C CYS A 46 1.87 -8.93 0.75
N VAL A 47 1.99 -7.64 1.09
CA VAL A 47 3.29 -6.98 1.30
C VAL A 47 4.19 -7.74 2.29
N PRO A 48 3.76 -8.08 3.53
CA PRO A 48 4.61 -8.82 4.45
C PRO A 48 4.89 -10.27 4.00
N MET A 49 4.01 -10.87 3.19
CA MET A 49 4.26 -12.21 2.63
C MET A 49 5.31 -12.21 1.52
N ALA A 50 5.47 -11.08 0.85
CA ALA A 50 6.43 -10.91 -0.24
C ALA A 50 7.80 -10.43 0.22
N ILE A 51 8.08 -10.43 1.54
CA ILE A 51 9.43 -10.22 2.05
C ILE A 51 10.32 -11.31 1.45
N ASP A 52 11.37 -10.89 0.73
CA ASP A 52 12.28 -11.75 -0.04
C ASP A 52 11.66 -12.48 -1.25
N GLN A 53 10.45 -12.11 -1.67
CA GLN A 53 9.79 -12.66 -2.85
C GLN A 53 9.33 -11.56 -3.81
N THR A 54 9.02 -11.92 -5.05
CA THR A 54 8.41 -10.99 -6.00
C THR A 54 6.91 -10.87 -5.71
N LEU A 55 6.40 -9.65 -5.50
CA LEU A 55 4.96 -9.37 -5.47
C LEU A 55 4.49 -8.92 -6.86
N ILE A 56 3.58 -9.70 -7.45
CA ILE A 56 2.92 -9.37 -8.72
C ILE A 56 1.52 -8.84 -8.41
N VAL A 57 1.27 -7.59 -8.78
CA VAL A 57 -0.05 -6.96 -8.64
C VAL A 57 -0.72 -6.91 -10.00
N LEU A 58 -1.88 -7.57 -10.12
CA LEU A 58 -2.72 -7.51 -11.32
C LEU A 58 -3.87 -6.56 -11.05
N ASP A 59 -3.68 -5.30 -11.43
CA ASP A 59 -4.68 -4.26 -11.28
C ASP A 59 -5.55 -4.16 -12.55
N TRP A 60 -6.87 -4.19 -12.39
CA TRP A 60 -7.82 -3.79 -13.42
C TRP A 60 -8.75 -2.71 -12.85
N ASN A 61 -8.37 -1.46 -13.01
CA ASN A 61 -9.16 -0.30 -12.60
C ASN A 61 -9.49 -0.30 -11.09
N SER A 62 -8.50 -0.62 -10.26
CA SER A 62 -8.64 -0.63 -8.80
C SER A 62 -9.13 0.71 -8.29
N ARG A 63 -9.97 0.65 -7.26
CA ARG A 63 -10.48 1.81 -6.53
C ARG A 63 -10.29 1.57 -5.04
N PRO A 64 -9.39 2.30 -4.37
CA PRO A 64 -8.55 3.38 -4.91
C PRO A 64 -7.44 2.86 -5.85
N PRO A 65 -6.85 3.74 -6.68
CA PRO A 65 -5.65 3.42 -7.45
C PRO A 65 -4.44 3.20 -6.51
N PHE A 66 -3.54 2.29 -6.87
CA PHE A 66 -2.35 1.94 -6.05
C PHE A 66 -1.10 2.72 -6.44
N GLU A 67 -1.26 3.98 -6.85
CA GLU A 67 -0.14 4.82 -7.31
C GLU A 67 0.88 5.08 -6.21
N GLY A 68 0.44 5.30 -4.96
CA GLY A 68 1.34 5.47 -3.82
C GLY A 68 2.17 4.22 -3.55
N TRP A 69 1.55 3.04 -3.61
CA TRP A 69 2.28 1.78 -3.47
C TRP A 69 3.30 1.57 -4.60
N ALA A 70 2.90 1.86 -5.83
CA ALA A 70 3.76 1.72 -7.00
C ALA A 70 4.96 2.68 -6.94
N ALA A 71 4.75 3.92 -6.48
CA ALA A 71 5.80 4.90 -6.29
C ALA A 71 6.75 4.55 -5.13
N ALA A 72 6.24 3.98 -4.04
CA ALA A 72 7.07 3.55 -2.91
C ALA A 72 8.02 2.40 -3.27
N THR A 73 7.57 1.49 -4.13
CA THR A 73 8.30 0.28 -4.50
C THR A 73 9.09 0.42 -5.81
N GLY A 74 8.90 1.52 -6.55
CA GLY A 74 9.42 1.65 -7.91
C GLY A 74 8.83 0.62 -8.86
N ALA A 75 7.56 0.24 -8.64
CA ALA A 75 6.91 -0.88 -9.31
C ALA A 75 7.02 -0.76 -10.83
N TYR A 76 7.43 -1.86 -11.46
CA TYR A 76 7.44 -1.98 -12.91
C TYR A 76 6.01 -2.15 -13.46
N ASN A 77 5.62 -1.26 -14.37
CA ASN A 77 4.34 -1.31 -15.05
C ASN A 77 4.50 -2.01 -16.41
N ALA A 78 4.01 -3.25 -16.49
CA ALA A 78 4.10 -4.07 -17.70
C ALA A 78 3.28 -3.54 -18.88
N ALA A 79 2.26 -2.69 -18.64
CA ALA A 79 1.48 -2.10 -19.73
C ALA A 79 2.21 -0.96 -20.43
N THR A 80 3.09 -0.25 -19.71
CA THR A 80 3.86 0.89 -20.24
C THR A 80 5.35 0.59 -20.42
N ASP A 81 5.79 -0.60 -20.02
CA ASP A 81 7.19 -1.04 -20.01
C ASP A 81 8.14 -0.07 -19.29
N LYS A 82 7.66 0.49 -18.17
CA LYS A 82 8.40 1.48 -17.37
C LYS A 82 8.23 1.25 -15.89
N SER A 83 9.27 1.53 -15.13
CA SER A 83 9.17 1.65 -13.68
C SER A 83 8.45 2.92 -13.28
N THR A 84 7.64 2.83 -12.23
CA THR A 84 7.00 3.98 -11.59
C THR A 84 8.09 4.84 -10.95
N PRO A 85 8.12 6.16 -11.20
CA PRO A 85 9.09 7.04 -10.55
C PRO A 85 8.95 7.00 -9.02
N LEU A 86 10.10 6.93 -8.33
CA LEU A 86 10.15 7.08 -6.89
C LEU A 86 9.83 8.53 -6.49
N LEU A 87 9.28 8.70 -5.30
CA LEU A 87 9.23 10.02 -4.67
C LEU A 87 10.64 10.53 -4.36
N ASP A 88 10.76 11.85 -4.23
CA ASP A 88 11.96 12.42 -3.65
C ASP A 88 12.18 11.91 -2.22
N ARG A 89 13.45 11.94 -1.80
CA ARG A 89 13.86 11.41 -0.50
C ARG A 89 13.20 12.14 0.66
N ALA A 90 12.96 13.45 0.55
CA ALA A 90 12.38 14.23 1.64
C ALA A 90 10.92 13.79 1.89
N LEU A 91 10.13 13.61 0.84
CA LEU A 91 8.77 13.08 0.95
C LEU A 91 8.76 11.64 1.46
N HIS A 92 9.70 10.80 1.02
CA HIS A 92 9.85 9.46 1.59
C HIS A 92 10.12 9.50 3.10
N ASP A 93 11.02 10.38 3.54
CA ASP A 93 11.37 10.54 4.96
C ASP A 93 10.17 11.04 5.78
N GLU A 94 9.27 11.85 5.21
CA GLU A 94 8.00 12.22 5.85
C GLU A 94 7.08 10.99 6.07
N PHE A 95 7.01 10.06 5.12
CA PHE A 95 6.27 8.81 5.32
C PHE A 95 6.89 7.95 6.42
N VAL A 96 8.22 7.81 6.43
CA VAL A 96 8.93 7.03 7.46
C VAL A 96 8.69 7.66 8.83
N GLY A 97 8.91 8.98 8.97
CA GLY A 97 8.69 9.70 10.23
C GLY A 97 7.25 9.64 10.72
N MET A 98 6.26 9.67 9.81
CA MET A 98 4.86 9.45 10.17
C MET A 98 4.63 8.06 10.78
N LEU A 99 5.23 7.01 10.20
CA LEU A 99 5.03 5.63 10.62
C LEU A 99 5.82 5.26 11.88
N GLU A 100 6.83 6.04 12.28
CA GLU A 100 7.45 5.92 13.61
C GLU A 100 6.44 6.17 14.75
N TRP A 101 5.35 6.91 14.45
CA TRP A 101 4.25 7.22 15.38
C TRP A 101 2.99 6.39 15.06
N ASP A 102 3.16 5.12 14.68
CA ASP A 102 2.05 4.23 14.32
C ASP A 102 1.04 4.01 15.46
N ARG A 103 1.49 4.06 16.72
CA ARG A 103 0.63 3.96 17.91
C ARG A 103 -0.31 5.15 18.01
N GLU A 104 0.19 6.34 17.71
CA GLU A 104 -0.55 7.60 17.71
C GLU A 104 -1.54 7.66 16.56
N LEU A 105 -1.23 7.00 15.42
CA LEU A 105 -2.15 6.79 14.30
C LEU A 105 -3.33 5.89 14.65
N VAL A 106 -3.30 5.13 15.75
CA VAL A 106 -4.47 4.37 16.24
C VAL A 106 -5.43 5.27 17.05
N GLY A 107 -4.88 6.35 17.62
CA GLY A 107 -5.58 7.29 18.49
C GLY A 107 -6.62 8.15 17.77
N SER A 108 -7.19 9.14 18.47
CA SER A 108 -8.16 10.06 17.87
C SER A 108 -7.46 11.05 16.94
N ALA A 109 -7.92 11.14 15.70
CA ALA A 109 -7.47 12.14 14.73
C ALA A 109 -7.89 13.58 15.10
N ARG A 110 -8.88 13.76 15.99
CA ARG A 110 -9.46 15.08 16.30
C ARG A 110 -9.11 15.59 17.69
N THR A 111 -8.84 14.69 18.63
CA THR A 111 -8.68 14.98 20.05
C THR A 111 -7.47 14.26 20.62
N GLY A 112 -6.95 14.70 21.77
CA GLY A 112 -5.73 14.14 22.36
C GLY A 112 -4.45 14.86 21.91
N ARG A 113 -3.42 14.84 22.76
CA ARG A 113 -2.15 15.56 22.51
C ARG A 113 -1.28 14.90 21.45
N ASP A 114 -1.35 13.57 21.36
CA ASP A 114 -0.38 12.78 20.59
C ASP A 114 -0.66 12.77 19.08
N ARG A 115 -1.84 13.27 18.65
CA ARG A 115 -2.19 13.38 17.21
C ARG A 115 -1.27 14.30 16.42
N GLY A 116 -0.60 15.25 17.09
CA GLY A 116 0.13 16.33 16.45
C GLY A 116 1.37 15.86 15.68
N LEU A 117 2.01 14.79 16.16
CA LEU A 117 3.23 14.23 15.57
C LEU A 117 2.95 13.61 14.18
N PRO A 118 2.07 12.60 14.04
CA PRO A 118 1.75 12.05 12.71
C PRO A 118 1.09 13.09 11.80
N GLN A 119 0.31 14.03 12.35
CA GLN A 119 -0.34 15.09 11.55
C GLN A 119 0.63 16.16 11.04
N ALA A 120 1.82 16.31 11.61
CA ALA A 120 2.85 17.19 11.06
C ALA A 120 3.37 16.67 9.72
N HIS A 121 3.71 15.38 9.68
CA HIS A 121 4.13 14.71 8.45
C HIS A 121 3.02 14.69 7.39
N LEU A 122 1.78 14.35 7.80
CA LEU A 122 0.63 14.36 6.88
C LEU A 122 0.35 15.74 6.27
N ARG A 123 0.59 16.84 7.01
CA ARG A 123 0.50 18.20 6.48
C ARG A 123 1.56 18.45 5.41
N ALA A 124 2.80 17.99 5.62
CA ALA A 124 3.87 18.13 4.63
C ALA A 124 3.55 17.36 3.35
N LEU A 125 3.13 16.10 3.47
CA LEU A 125 2.72 15.25 2.34
C LEU A 125 1.56 15.87 1.55
N ARG A 126 0.57 16.42 2.25
CA ARG A 126 -0.56 17.12 1.63
C ARG A 126 -0.14 18.42 0.94
N ALA A 127 0.77 19.19 1.54
CA ALA A 127 1.32 20.41 0.94
C ALA A 127 2.10 20.12 -0.36
N ALA A 128 2.67 18.91 -0.47
CA ALA A 128 3.29 18.42 -1.70
C ALA A 128 2.28 17.92 -2.75
N GLY A 129 0.97 17.99 -2.47
CA GLY A 129 -0.09 17.63 -3.41
C GLY A 129 -0.43 16.15 -3.47
N LEU A 130 0.10 15.33 -2.55
CA LEU A 130 -0.24 13.91 -2.46
C LEU A 130 -1.63 13.76 -1.86
N ASP A 131 -2.52 13.02 -2.53
CA ASP A 131 -3.88 12.79 -2.04
C ASP A 131 -3.97 11.67 -0.99
N GLU A 132 -5.17 11.51 -0.42
CA GLU A 132 -5.43 10.52 0.63
C GLU A 132 -5.15 9.07 0.19
N ASP A 133 -5.52 8.71 -1.03
CA ASP A 133 -5.38 7.36 -1.56
C ASP A 133 -3.91 7.03 -1.84
N PHE A 134 -3.18 8.01 -2.38
CA PHE A 134 -1.74 7.93 -2.54
C PHE A 134 -1.05 7.72 -1.20
N VAL A 135 -1.38 8.53 -0.18
CA VAL A 135 -0.76 8.43 1.15
C VAL A 135 -1.01 7.05 1.79
N VAL A 136 -2.25 6.57 1.73
CA VAL A 136 -2.61 5.28 2.33
C VAL A 136 -1.91 4.12 1.63
N THR A 137 -1.91 4.10 0.30
CA THR A 137 -1.28 3.01 -0.46
C THR A 137 0.25 3.03 -0.36
N TYR A 138 0.86 4.21 -0.23
CA TYR A 138 2.29 4.33 0.06
C TYR A 138 2.63 3.78 1.46
N ALA A 139 1.82 4.11 2.48
CA ALA A 139 2.01 3.57 3.83
C ALA A 139 1.92 2.03 3.86
N ILE A 140 1.00 1.45 3.08
CA ILE A 140 0.91 -0.01 2.91
C ILE A 140 2.20 -0.59 2.34
N ALA A 141 2.81 0.06 1.35
CA ALA A 141 4.08 -0.40 0.77
C ALA A 141 5.23 -0.40 1.77
N LEU A 142 5.25 0.57 2.68
CA LEU A 142 6.21 0.63 3.79
C LEU A 142 5.91 -0.37 4.92
N GLY A 143 4.88 -1.21 4.75
CA GLY A 143 4.53 -2.25 5.71
C GLY A 143 3.57 -1.82 6.80
N TYR A 144 2.86 -0.69 6.66
CA TYR A 144 1.85 -0.28 7.65
C TYR A 144 0.69 -1.30 7.71
N THR A 145 0.60 -2.03 8.82
CA THR A 145 -0.46 -3.03 9.07
C THR A 145 -1.60 -2.51 9.95
N GLY A 146 -1.60 -1.21 10.29
CA GLY A 146 -2.58 -0.60 11.18
C GLY A 146 -3.92 -0.29 10.53
N ASP A 147 -4.76 0.47 11.25
CA ASP A 147 -6.10 0.84 10.79
C ASP A 147 -6.01 1.90 9.68
N LEU A 148 -6.34 1.49 8.46
CA LEU A 148 -6.35 2.36 7.28
C LEU A 148 -7.43 3.43 7.34
N LYS A 149 -8.59 3.13 7.95
CA LYS A 149 -9.65 4.13 8.15
C LYS A 149 -9.14 5.22 9.08
N ARG A 150 -8.42 4.83 10.13
CA ARG A 150 -7.86 5.80 11.07
C ARG A 150 -6.78 6.66 10.43
N LEU A 151 -5.89 6.08 9.63
CA LEU A 151 -4.90 6.84 8.85
C LEU A 151 -5.57 7.89 7.95
N ARG A 152 -6.65 7.52 7.25
CA ARG A 152 -7.46 8.46 6.46
C ARG A 152 -8.06 9.59 7.31
N GLU A 153 -8.57 9.27 8.49
CA GLU A 153 -9.08 10.29 9.42
C GLU A 153 -7.98 11.28 9.85
N HIS A 154 -6.76 10.80 10.14
CA HIS A 154 -5.62 11.66 10.43
C HIS A 154 -5.24 12.54 9.23
N TYR A 155 -5.20 11.98 8.03
CA TYR A 155 -4.91 12.75 6.80
C TYR A 155 -5.94 13.87 6.57
N ARG A 156 -7.24 13.57 6.73
CA ARG A 156 -8.31 14.57 6.62
C ARG A 156 -8.19 15.66 7.70
N ALA A 157 -7.86 15.26 8.92
CA ALA A 157 -7.72 16.17 10.06
C ALA A 157 -6.44 17.01 10.01
N ALA A 158 -5.43 16.58 9.25
CA ALA A 158 -4.19 17.31 8.97
C ALA A 158 -4.40 18.51 8.02
N SER A 159 -5.49 19.27 8.20
CA SER A 159 -5.71 20.53 7.51
C SER A 159 -4.84 21.64 8.15
N PRO A 160 -4.43 22.66 7.38
CA PRO A 160 -3.76 23.84 7.93
C PRO A 160 -4.56 24.53 9.04
#